data_AF-A0A7X3JQW3-F1
#
_entry.id   AF-A0A7X3JQW3-F1
#
_cell.length_a   1.000
_cell.length_b   1.000
_cell.length_c   1.000
_cell.angle_alpha   90.00
_cell.angle_beta   90.00
_cell.angle_gamma   90.00
#
_symmetry.space_group_name_H-M   'P 1'
#
loop_
_entity.id
_entity.type
_entity.pdbx_description
1 polymer ?
#
loop_
_entity_poly.entity_id
_entity_poly.type
_entity_poly.pdbx_seq_one_letter_code
_entity_poly.pdbx_strand_id
1 'polypeptide(L)'
;MPKSKQAAPWCPDECPITGRKFFMWIERTEGGQVPTYGGPYDSFTLAQRDEQGTFWCDRFDHDEGCWTDSIHIDLRLIDNQREDFEYGHVTEVLEQCTTLRRALGGMLFAFDDGVGQDWSQDLLDFARQVTPAVEFKP
;
A
#
# COMPACT_ATOMS: atom_id res chain seq x y z
N MET A 1 -36.67 10.01 38.23
CA MET A 1 -35.92 10.32 36.99
C MET A 1 -35.70 9.02 36.24
N PRO A 2 -36.03 8.91 34.94
CA PRO A 2 -35.70 7.71 34.18
C PRO A 2 -34.18 7.66 34.03
N LYS A 3 -33.56 6.55 34.47
CA LYS A 3 -32.14 6.31 34.26
C LYS A 3 -31.91 6.19 32.76
N SER A 4 -31.12 7.09 32.17
CA SER A 4 -30.67 6.92 30.79
C SER A 4 -29.98 5.56 30.68
N LYS A 5 -30.43 4.71 29.75
CA LYS A 5 -29.68 3.51 29.37
C LYS A 5 -28.37 4.00 28.77
N GLN A 6 -27.29 3.98 29.56
CA GLN A 6 -25.95 4.11 28.99
C GLN A 6 -25.79 2.98 27.98
N ALA A 7 -25.44 3.33 26.74
CA ALA A 7 -25.09 2.34 25.74
C ALA A 7 -23.93 1.49 26.29
N ALA A 8 -24.00 0.18 26.09
CA ALA A 8 -22.90 -0.69 26.46
C ALA A 8 -21.62 -0.23 25.75
N PRO A 9 -20.44 -0.31 26.40
CA PRO A 9 -19.16 -0.01 25.77
C PRO A 9 -19.01 -0.78 24.46
N TRP A 10 -18.56 -0.11 23.40
CA TRP A 10 -18.38 -0.74 22.10
C TRP A 10 -17.30 -1.83 22.16
N CYS A 11 -17.66 -3.06 21.80
CA CYS A 11 -16.80 -4.23 21.86
C CYS A 11 -17.20 -5.22 20.75
N PRO A 12 -16.69 -5.05 19.53
CA PRO A 12 -16.87 -6.05 18.47
C PRO A 12 -16.20 -7.39 18.83
N ASP A 13 -16.62 -8.49 18.21
CA ASP A 13 -15.99 -9.81 18.40
C ASP A 13 -14.60 -9.90 17.74
N GLU A 14 -14.37 -9.12 16.69
CA GLU A 14 -13.10 -9.00 15.99
C GLU A 14 -12.75 -7.53 15.75
N CYS A 15 -11.47 -7.18 15.84
CA CYS A 15 -10.99 -5.84 15.53
C CYS A 15 -11.21 -5.55 14.04
N PRO A 16 -11.99 -4.51 13.66
CA PRO A 16 -12.35 -4.26 12.26
C PRO A 16 -11.16 -3.97 11.33
N ILE A 17 -10.03 -3.54 11.88
CA ILE A 17 -8.83 -3.19 11.12
C ILE A 17 -7.85 -4.36 11.03
N THR A 18 -7.68 -5.12 12.13
CA THR A 18 -6.61 -6.13 12.23
C THR A 18 -7.13 -7.56 12.16
N GLY A 19 -8.45 -7.78 12.26
CA GLY A 19 -9.06 -9.11 12.32
C GLY A 19 -8.76 -9.90 13.59
N ARG A 20 -8.04 -9.32 14.57
CA ARG A 20 -7.75 -9.98 15.84
C ARG A 20 -9.04 -10.21 16.61
N LYS A 21 -9.22 -11.40 17.17
CA LYS A 21 -10.39 -11.76 17.98
C LYS A 21 -10.35 -11.10 19.34
N PHE A 22 -11.51 -10.76 19.88
CA PHE A 22 -11.66 -10.33 21.26
C PHE A 22 -11.05 -11.38 22.19
N PHE A 23 -10.26 -10.91 23.15
CA PHE A 23 -9.60 -11.74 24.15
C PHE A 23 -10.16 -11.48 25.54
N MET A 24 -9.98 -10.26 26.07
CA MET A 24 -10.49 -9.88 27.39
C MET A 24 -10.54 -8.37 27.61
N TRP A 25 -11.16 -7.96 28.71
CA TRP A 25 -11.10 -6.58 29.21
C TRP A 25 -9.92 -6.40 30.15
N ILE A 26 -9.19 -5.29 29.97
CA ILE A 26 -8.03 -4.94 30.81
C ILE A 26 -8.19 -3.50 31.32
N GLU A 27 -7.77 -3.26 32.56
CA GLU A 27 -7.78 -1.92 33.15
C GLU A 27 -6.60 -1.08 32.65
N ARG A 28 -6.87 0.16 32.24
CA ARG A 28 -5.84 1.17 31.98
C ARG A 28 -5.41 1.88 33.26
N THR A 29 -4.18 2.37 33.25
CA THR A 29 -3.59 3.23 34.29
C THR A 29 -4.44 4.45 34.63
N GLU A 30 -5.26 4.94 33.69
CA GLU A 30 -6.15 6.10 33.86
C GLU A 30 -7.53 5.75 34.48
N GLY A 31 -7.78 4.48 34.85
CA GLY A 31 -8.97 4.06 35.60
C GLY A 31 -10.18 3.67 34.75
N GLY A 32 -9.95 2.98 33.63
CA GLY A 32 -11.02 2.49 32.74
C GLY A 32 -10.72 1.11 32.16
N GLN A 33 -11.77 0.30 31.97
CA GLN A 33 -11.67 -1.00 31.30
C GLN A 33 -11.69 -0.80 29.77
N VAL A 34 -10.76 -1.42 29.06
CA VAL A 34 -10.68 -1.39 27.60
C VAL A 34 -10.71 -2.83 27.05
N PRO A 35 -11.43 -3.10 25.94
CA PRO A 35 -11.42 -4.42 25.35
C PRO A 35 -10.11 -4.61 24.58
N THR A 36 -9.54 -5.80 24.71
CA THR A 36 -8.30 -6.18 24.05
C THR A 36 -8.51 -7.39 23.13
N TYR A 37 -7.71 -7.45 22.07
CA TYR A 37 -7.85 -8.36 20.95
C TYR A 37 -6.50 -9.01 20.66
N GLY A 38 -6.48 -10.31 20.36
CA GLY A 38 -5.23 -11.05 20.17
C GLY A 38 -5.25 -12.39 20.89
N GLY A 39 -4.32 -12.59 21.82
CA GLY A 39 -4.17 -13.86 22.51
C GLY A 39 -3.46 -13.75 23.86
N PRO A 40 -3.05 -14.91 24.42
CA PRO A 40 -2.58 -15.00 25.81
C PRO A 40 -1.17 -14.46 26.07
N TYR A 41 -0.39 -14.16 25.03
CA TYR A 41 0.95 -13.57 25.17
C TYR A 41 0.86 -12.04 25.05
N ASP A 42 0.30 -11.56 23.94
CA ASP A 42 0.05 -10.16 23.71
C ASP A 42 -1.41 -9.94 23.32
N SER A 43 -2.00 -8.90 23.91
CA SER A 43 -3.32 -8.42 23.52
C SER A 43 -3.26 -6.92 23.25
N PHE A 44 -4.11 -6.47 22.33
CA PHE A 44 -4.02 -5.12 21.78
C PHE A 44 -5.37 -4.43 21.89
N THR A 45 -5.40 -3.13 22.13
CA THR A 45 -6.65 -2.37 21.99
C THR A 45 -7.13 -2.35 20.55
N LEU A 46 -8.37 -1.89 20.34
CA LEU A 46 -8.84 -1.57 18.99
C LEU A 46 -7.88 -0.61 18.30
N ALA A 47 -7.59 -0.89 17.03
CA ALA A 47 -6.76 -0.03 16.21
C ALA A 47 -7.44 1.33 16.03
N GLN A 48 -6.66 2.39 16.24
CA GLN A 48 -7.06 3.77 16.05
C GLN A 48 -6.33 4.33 14.84
N ARG A 49 -7.02 5.20 14.08
CA ARG A 49 -6.45 5.87 12.92
C ARG A 49 -5.88 7.22 13.34
N ASP A 50 -4.67 7.53 12.91
CA ASP A 50 -4.06 8.85 13.13
C ASP A 50 -4.42 9.85 12.00
N GLU A 51 -3.88 11.07 12.12
CA GLU A 51 -4.10 12.16 11.15
C GLU A 51 -3.46 11.86 9.78
N GLN A 52 -2.41 11.03 9.74
CA GLN A 52 -1.70 10.65 8.52
C GLN A 52 -2.35 9.45 7.81
N GLY A 53 -3.35 8.83 8.44
CA GLY A 53 -4.07 7.69 7.93
C GLY A 53 -3.42 6.34 8.20
N THR A 54 -2.42 6.31 9.09
CA THR A 54 -1.81 5.09 9.63
C THR A 54 -2.64 4.64 10.83
N PHE A 55 -2.50 3.36 11.19
CA PHE A 55 -3.18 2.78 12.35
C PHE A 55 -2.19 2.47 13.46
N TRP A 56 -2.65 2.56 14.70
CA TRP A 56 -1.89 2.16 15.87
C TRP A 56 -2.79 1.51 16.92
N CYS A 57 -2.23 0.73 17.83
CA CYS A 57 -2.93 0.25 19.01
C CYS A 57 -1.98 0.09 20.20
N ASP A 58 -2.53 0.18 21.41
CA ASP A 58 -1.76 -0.09 22.62
C ASP A 58 -1.67 -1.59 22.87
N ARG A 59 -0.48 -2.04 23.29
CA ARG A 59 -0.19 -3.44 23.61
C ARG A 59 -0.19 -3.63 25.12
N PHE A 60 -0.84 -4.70 25.56
CA PHE A 60 -0.69 -5.26 26.89
C PHE A 60 0.08 -6.56 26.79
N ASP A 61 1.25 -6.59 27.42
CA ASP A 61 2.11 -7.76 27.54
C ASP A 61 1.64 -8.58 28.75
N HIS A 62 1.18 -9.81 28.50
CA HIS A 62 0.68 -10.68 29.56
C HIS A 62 1.78 -11.39 30.34
N ASP A 63 2.98 -11.50 29.79
CA ASP A 63 4.12 -12.08 30.48
C ASP A 63 4.66 -11.09 31.53
N GLU A 64 4.71 -9.79 31.20
CA GLU A 64 5.08 -8.72 32.13
C GLU A 64 3.90 -8.17 32.95
N GLY A 65 2.67 -8.42 32.52
CA GLY A 65 1.46 -7.97 33.18
C GLY A 65 1.28 -6.45 33.13
N CYS A 66 1.79 -5.78 32.10
CA CYS A 66 1.75 -4.33 31.99
C CYS A 66 1.43 -3.83 30.57
N TRP A 67 0.96 -2.58 30.51
CA TRP A 67 0.84 -1.85 29.25
C TRP A 67 2.23 -1.44 28.78
N THR A 68 2.55 -1.77 27.54
CA THR A 68 3.82 -1.38 26.90
C THR A 68 3.58 -0.31 25.84
N ASP A 69 4.64 0.09 25.14
CA ASP A 69 4.56 1.06 24.05
C ASP A 69 3.53 0.66 22.98
N SER A 70 2.87 1.68 22.42
CA SER A 70 1.95 1.54 21.30
C SER A 70 2.66 0.98 20.08
N ILE A 71 1.99 0.08 19.37
CA ILE A 71 2.49 -0.45 18.11
C ILE A 71 1.86 0.29 16.94
N HIS A 72 2.68 0.71 15.98
CA HIS A 72 2.19 1.16 14.68
C HIS A 72 1.91 -0.06 13.80
N ILE A 73 0.73 -0.05 13.20
CA ILE A 73 0.29 -1.05 12.25
C ILE A 73 0.61 -0.48 10.87
N ASP A 74 1.64 -1.03 10.23
CA ASP A 74 2.06 -0.70 8.86
C ASP A 74 1.07 -1.25 7.81
N LEU A 75 -0.23 -1.11 8.07
CA LEU A 75 -1.30 -1.33 7.12
C LEU A 75 -1.80 0.04 6.66
N ARG A 76 -1.46 0.40 5.42
CA ARG A 76 -2.07 1.53 4.74
C ARG A 76 -3.43 1.08 4.20
N LEU A 77 -4.49 1.79 4.54
CA LEU A 77 -5.75 1.68 3.81
C LEU A 77 -5.48 2.05 2.35
N ILE A 78 -5.52 1.04 1.46
CA ILE A 78 -5.63 1.28 0.02
C ILE A 78 -7.11 1.52 -0.23
N ASP A 79 -7.46 2.81 -0.30
CA ASP A 79 -8.80 3.19 -0.70
C ASP A 79 -8.95 2.95 -2.21
N ASN A 80 -9.54 1.80 -2.57
CA ASN A 80 -9.88 1.50 -3.96
C ASN A 80 -10.98 2.43 -4.51
N GLN A 81 -11.49 3.41 -3.74
CA GLN A 81 -12.36 4.46 -4.28
C GLN A 81 -11.60 5.56 -5.01
N ARG A 82 -10.26 5.54 -4.99
CA ARG A 82 -9.43 6.29 -5.94
C ARG A 82 -8.71 5.31 -6.86
N GLU A 83 -9.38 4.94 -7.95
CA GLU A 83 -8.79 4.24 -9.10
C GLU A 83 -7.66 5.07 -9.77
N ASP A 84 -7.38 6.26 -9.26
CA ASP A 84 -6.54 7.30 -9.84
C ASP A 84 -5.03 7.17 -9.51
N PHE A 85 -4.61 6.31 -8.56
CA PHE A 85 -3.19 6.31 -8.16
C PHE A 85 -2.27 5.34 -8.93
N GLU A 86 -2.81 4.28 -9.55
CA GLU A 86 -2.01 3.36 -10.37
C GLU A 86 -2.35 3.41 -11.86
N TYR A 87 -3.61 3.64 -12.24
CA TYR A 87 -3.98 3.58 -13.65
C TYR A 87 -3.44 4.76 -14.47
N GLY A 88 -3.42 5.98 -13.89
CA GLY A 88 -2.90 7.18 -14.56
C GLY A 88 -1.41 7.09 -14.86
N HIS A 89 -0.59 6.73 -13.87
CA HIS A 89 0.85 6.56 -14.04
C HIS A 89 1.19 5.40 -14.98
N VAL A 90 0.48 4.27 -14.88
CA VAL A 90 0.69 3.15 -15.82
C VAL A 90 0.32 3.55 -17.24
N THR A 91 -0.77 4.30 -17.43
CA THR A 91 -1.18 4.79 -18.76
C THR A 91 -0.15 5.76 -19.34
N GLU A 92 0.32 6.72 -18.55
CA GLU A 92 1.36 7.67 -18.96
C GLU A 92 2.68 6.95 -19.31
N VAL A 93 3.10 6.01 -18.47
CA VAL A 93 4.31 5.20 -18.73
C VAL A 93 4.14 4.36 -20.00
N LEU A 94 2.97 3.77 -20.24
CA LEU A 94 2.69 3.01 -21.46
C LEU A 94 2.70 3.91 -22.71
N GLU A 95 2.18 5.13 -22.61
CA GLU A 95 2.21 6.12 -23.68
C GLU A 95 3.65 6.57 -24.00
N GLN A 96 4.45 6.82 -22.97
CA GLN A 96 5.88 7.12 -23.10
C GLN A 96 6.65 5.95 -23.72
N CYS A 97 6.42 4.72 -23.24
CA CYS A 97 7.02 3.50 -23.84
C CYS A 97 6.62 3.34 -25.31
N THR A 98 5.37 3.64 -25.68
CA THR A 98 4.90 3.56 -27.07
C THR A 98 5.60 4.60 -27.94
N THR A 99 5.75 5.82 -27.43
CA THR A 99 6.46 6.92 -28.12
C THR A 99 7.94 6.57 -28.32
N LEU A 100 8.62 6.08 -27.29
CA LEU A 100 10.01 5.66 -27.35
C LEU A 100 10.22 4.49 -28.33
N ARG A 101 9.33 3.50 -28.32
CA ARG A 101 9.36 2.40 -29.31
C ARG A 101 9.21 2.94 -30.73
N ARG A 102 8.28 3.87 -30.98
CA ARG A 102 8.13 4.47 -32.31
C ARG A 102 9.38 5.23 -32.76
N ALA A 103 9.98 6.02 -31.86
CA ALA A 103 11.24 6.73 -32.11
C ALA A 103 12.37 5.76 -32.47
N LEU A 104 12.52 4.67 -31.69
CA LEU A 104 13.52 3.64 -31.93
C LEU A 104 13.29 2.91 -33.27
N GLY A 105 12.03 2.61 -33.61
CA GLY A 105 11.67 1.96 -34.87
C GLY A 105 12.02 2.78 -36.10
N GLY A 106 11.80 4.10 -36.07
CA GLY A 106 12.20 4.96 -37.20
C GLY A 106 13.70 5.27 -37.23
N MET A 107 14.37 5.27 -36.08
CA MET A 107 15.83 5.26 -36.02
C MET A 107 16.39 4.00 -36.70
N LEU A 108 15.83 2.82 -36.41
CA LEU A 108 16.15 1.55 -37.11
C LEU A 108 15.92 1.63 -38.62
N PHE A 109 14.82 2.25 -39.05
CA PHE A 109 14.56 2.48 -40.47
C PHE A 109 15.66 3.34 -41.14
N ALA A 110 16.06 4.45 -40.50
CA ALA A 110 17.14 5.29 -41.01
C ALA A 110 18.50 4.55 -41.07
N PHE A 111 18.75 3.62 -40.14
CA PHE A 111 19.95 2.77 -40.19
C PHE A 111 19.93 1.79 -41.36
N ASP A 112 18.78 1.18 -41.64
CA ASP A 112 18.65 0.27 -42.77
C ASP A 112 18.88 1.01 -44.11
N ASP A 113 18.62 2.33 -44.15
CA ASP A 113 18.98 3.24 -45.27
C ASP A 113 20.47 3.69 -45.27
N GLY A 114 21.27 3.20 -44.32
CA GLY A 114 22.72 3.43 -44.24
C GLY A 114 23.14 4.67 -43.45
N VAL A 115 22.22 5.35 -42.76
CA VAL A 115 22.54 6.49 -41.89
C VAL A 115 23.00 5.99 -40.52
N GLY A 116 24.17 6.41 -40.04
CA GLY A 116 24.62 6.08 -38.67
C GLY A 116 25.29 4.71 -38.50
N GLN A 117 25.81 4.13 -39.59
CA GLN A 117 26.55 2.86 -39.59
C GLN A 117 27.79 2.84 -38.67
N ASP A 118 28.27 4.00 -38.23
CA ASP A 118 29.44 4.14 -37.34
C ASP A 118 29.11 3.92 -35.85
N TRP A 119 27.84 3.64 -35.51
CA TRP A 119 27.40 3.44 -34.13
C TRP A 119 27.64 2.00 -33.66
N SER A 120 27.63 1.77 -32.35
CA SER A 120 27.91 0.44 -31.78
C SER A 120 26.89 -0.62 -32.24
N GLN A 121 27.39 -1.73 -32.80
CA GLN A 121 26.58 -2.87 -33.23
C GLN A 121 25.73 -3.44 -32.09
N ASP A 122 26.23 -3.45 -30.86
CA ASP A 122 25.52 -3.97 -29.68
C ASP A 122 24.24 -3.16 -29.39
N LEU A 123 24.29 -1.84 -29.63
CA LEU A 123 23.12 -0.96 -29.46
C LEU A 123 22.05 -1.27 -30.51
N LEU A 124 22.46 -1.53 -31.75
CA LEU A 124 21.55 -1.88 -32.85
C LEU A 124 20.89 -3.24 -32.62
N ASP A 125 21.68 -4.22 -32.16
CA ASP A 125 21.18 -5.56 -31.89
C ASP A 125 20.19 -5.55 -30.73
N PHE A 126 20.49 -4.81 -29.66
CA PHE A 126 19.53 -4.62 -28.57
C PHE A 126 18.26 -3.89 -29.03
N ALA A 127 18.38 -2.83 -29.83
CA ALA A 127 17.24 -2.09 -30.36
C ALA A 127 16.29 -3.00 -31.19
N ARG A 128 16.86 -3.86 -32.05
CA ARG A 128 16.10 -4.83 -32.85
C ARG A 128 15.37 -5.88 -32.02
N GLN A 129 15.85 -6.21 -30.81
CA GLN A 129 15.15 -7.13 -29.90
C GLN A 129 13.89 -6.50 -29.30
N VAL A 130 13.91 -5.19 -29.03
CA VAL A 130 12.83 -4.50 -28.30
C VAL A 130 11.84 -3.79 -29.21
N THR A 131 12.17 -3.51 -30.48
CA THR A 131 11.27 -2.81 -31.42
C THR A 131 11.62 -3.15 -32.89
N PRO A 132 10.63 -3.47 -33.76
CA PRO A 132 10.86 -3.58 -35.20
C PRO A 132 11.08 -2.21 -35.87
N ALA A 133 11.72 -2.20 -37.05
CA ALA A 133 11.82 -0.98 -37.86
C ALA A 133 10.44 -0.52 -38.35
N VAL A 134 10.18 0.80 -38.30
CA VAL A 134 8.89 1.40 -38.69
C VAL A 134 9.11 2.72 -39.42
N GLU A 135 8.47 2.88 -40.58
CA GLU A 135 8.44 4.13 -41.32
C GLU A 135 7.45 5.12 -40.69
N PHE A 136 7.88 6.37 -40.50
CA PHE A 136 6.98 7.44 -40.05
C PHE A 136 6.13 7.92 -41.22
N LYS A 137 4.84 7.54 -41.23
CA LYS A 137 3.87 8.18 -42.13
C LYS A 137 3.66 9.64 -41.69
N PRO A 138 3.71 10.61 -42.62
CA PRO A 138 3.44 12.02 -42.32
C PRO A 138 2.01 12.26 -41.87
#